data_AF-A0ABD0Q9R2-F1
#
_entry.id   AF-A0ABD0Q9R2-F1
#
_cell.length_a   1.000
_cell.length_b   1.000
_cell.length_c   1.000
_cell.angle_alpha   90.00
_cell.angle_beta   90.00
_cell.angle_gamma   90.00
#
_symmetry.space_group_name_H-M   'P 1'
#
loop_
_entity.id
_entity.type
_entity.pdbx_description
1 polymer ?
#
loop_
_entity_poly.entity_id
_entity_poly.type
_entity_poly.pdbx_seq_one_letter_code
_entity_poly.pdbx_strand_id
1 'polypeptide(L)' 'VKADDADGGSFGAITYSIGSGPASAPPSQFTINKETGQICTSVALDRDEGSDSFDFTVTATDG' A
#
# COMPACT_ATOMS: atom_id res chain seq x y z
N VAL A 1 2.66 29.23 -11.86
CA VAL A 1 2.64 29.33 -10.39
C VAL A 1 3.30 28.07 -9.85
N LYS A 2 4.38 28.20 -9.09
CA LYS A 2 5.14 27.09 -8.47
C LYS A 2 5.08 27.33 -6.97
N ALA A 3 4.66 26.31 -6.22
CA ALA A 3 4.75 26.32 -4.77
C ALA A 3 6.06 25.65 -4.40
N ASP A 4 6.98 26.43 -3.83
CA ASP A 4 8.14 25.92 -3.11
C ASP A 4 7.73 25.85 -1.63
N ASP A 5 7.71 24.64 -1.07
CA ASP A 5 7.52 24.42 0.36
C ASP A 5 8.88 24.45 1.06
N ALA A 6 8.93 25.16 2.19
CA ALA A 6 10.14 25.68 2.81
C ALA A 6 10.62 24.85 4.01
N ASP A 7 10.33 23.54 4.03
CA ASP A 7 10.67 22.67 5.15
C ASP A 7 11.73 21.64 4.70
N GLY A 8 12.97 22.09 4.62
CA GLY A 8 14.13 21.28 4.26
C GLY A 8 14.51 20.27 5.35
N GLY A 9 13.97 19.05 5.28
CA GLY A 9 14.55 17.85 5.91
C GLY A 9 13.55 16.84 6.46
N SER A 10 13.66 15.58 5.99
CA SER A 10 13.23 14.25 6.52
C SER A 10 12.02 14.04 7.46
N PHE A 11 11.21 15.04 7.79
CA PHE A 11 10.05 14.95 8.68
C PHE A 11 8.70 14.89 7.94
N GLY A 12 8.69 14.37 6.71
CA GLY A 12 7.47 14.26 5.88
C GLY A 12 7.44 13.01 5.00
N ALA A 13 8.20 11.97 5.39
CA ALA A 13 8.29 10.75 4.61
C ALA A 13 7.10 9.83 4.92
N ILE A 14 6.02 10.00 4.16
CA ILE A 14 4.87 9.11 4.22
C ILE A 14 5.31 7.68 3.90
N THR A 15 5.06 6.77 4.83
CA THR A 15 5.31 5.33 4.64
C THR A 15 4.00 4.58 4.47
N TYR A 16 3.93 3.72 3.45
CA TYR A 16 2.75 2.93 3.13
C TYR A 16 2.89 1.46 3.55
N SER A 17 1.81 0.87 4.05
CA SER A 17 1.74 -0.56 4.41
C SER A 17 0.37 -1.17 4.11
N ILE A 18 0.34 -2.47 3.79
CA ILE A 18 -0.90 -3.25 3.62
C ILE A 18 -1.30 -3.78 4.99
N GLY A 19 -2.54 -3.48 5.40
CA GLY A 19 -3.19 -4.00 6.59
C GLY A 19 -4.21 -5.10 6.25
N SER A 20 -4.67 -5.79 7.29
CA SER A 20 -5.79 -6.72 7.17
C SER A 20 -7.08 -5.97 6.83
N GLY A 21 -7.88 -6.55 5.93
CA GLY A 21 -9.27 -6.14 5.72
C GLY A 21 -10.20 -6.78 6.76
N PRO A 22 -11.50 -6.95 6.46
CA PRO A 22 -12.38 -7.80 7.29
C PRO A 22 -11.88 -9.26 7.37
N ALA A 23 -11.09 -9.70 6.38
CA ALA A 23 -10.29 -10.92 6.50
C ALA A 23 -9.17 -10.71 7.54
N SER A 24 -9.04 -11.63 8.50
CA SER A 24 -8.17 -11.49 9.68
C SER A 24 -6.67 -11.40 9.40
N ALA A 25 -6.23 -11.53 8.14
CA ALA A 25 -4.83 -11.40 7.74
C ALA A 25 -4.70 -10.58 6.45
N PRO A 26 -3.62 -9.79 6.30
CA PRO A 26 -3.31 -9.10 5.05
C PRO A 26 -3.08 -10.13 3.92
N PRO A 27 -3.53 -9.83 2.69
CA PRO A 27 -3.38 -10.75 1.57
C PRO A 27 -1.91 -10.89 1.17
N SER A 28 -1.43 -12.12 1.03
CA SER A 28 -0.06 -12.42 0.62
C SER A 28 0.17 -12.22 -0.89
N GLN A 29 -0.91 -12.12 -1.67
CA GLN A 29 -0.87 -11.97 -3.11
C GLN A 29 -0.44 -10.57 -3.56
N PHE A 30 -0.45 -9.58 -2.66
CA PHE A 30 -0.14 -8.19 -2.98
C PHE A 30 1.05 -7.69 -2.17
N THR A 31 1.80 -6.78 -2.77
CA THR A 31 2.86 -5.99 -2.13
C THR A 31 2.61 -4.51 -2.36
N ILE A 32 3.07 -3.67 -1.44
CA ILE A 32 3.03 -2.22 -1.58
C ILE A 32 4.45 -1.65 -1.47
N ASN A 33 4.79 -0.74 -2.37
CA ASN A 33 6.01 0.03 -2.25
C ASN A 33 5.83 1.07 -1.14
N LYS A 34 6.65 0.96 -0.09
CA LYS A 34 6.54 1.77 1.13
C LYS A 34 6.74 3.27 0.92
N GLU A 35 7.41 3.70 -0.16
CA GLU A 35 7.73 5.11 -0.44
C GLU A 35 6.76 5.75 -1.44
N THR A 36 6.20 4.95 -2.35
CA THR A 36 5.33 5.45 -3.44
C THR A 36 3.86 5.06 -3.31
N GLY A 37 3.55 4.08 -2.45
CA GLY A 37 2.21 3.53 -2.31
C GLY A 37 1.77 2.64 -3.49
N GLN A 38 2.64 2.37 -4.46
CA GLN A 38 2.31 1.49 -5.59
C GLN A 38 2.02 0.07 -5.12
N ILE A 39 0.87 -0.49 -5.52
CA ILE A 39 0.47 -1.87 -5.23
C ILE A 39 0.75 -2.75 -6.45
N CYS A 40 1.40 -3.89 -6.21
CA CYS A 40 1.71 -4.89 -7.22
C CYS A 40 1.27 -6.28 -6.76
N THR A 41 0.96 -7.16 -7.72
CA THR A 41 0.76 -8.58 -7.45
C THR A 41 2.11 -9.27 -7.25
N SER A 42 2.24 -10.07 -6.19
CA SER A 42 3.43 -10.87 -5.89
C SER A 42 3.38 -12.25 -6.54
N VAL A 43 2.19 -12.68 -6.98
CA VAL A 43 1.93 -13.96 -7.63
C VAL A 43 0.93 -13.76 -8.77
N ALA A 44 0.84 -14.72 -9.69
CA ALA A 44 -0.24 -14.75 -10.66
C ALA A 44 -1.58 -14.92 -9.94
N LEU A 45 -2.57 -14.13 -10.32
CA LEU A 45 -3.94 -14.26 -9.83
C LEU A 45 -4.74 -15.08 -10.84
N ASP A 46 -5.25 -16.22 -10.37
CA ASP A 46 -6.22 -17.01 -11.10
C ASP A 46 -7.60 -16.78 -10.49
N ARG A 47 -8.56 -16.39 -11.32
CA ARG A 47 -9.94 -16.12 -10.89
C ARG A 47 -10.74 -17.41 -10.67
N ASP A 48 -10.42 -18.48 -11.39
CA ASP A 48 -11.14 -19.75 -11.33
C ASP A 48 -10.60 -20.65 -10.20
N GLU A 49 -9.31 -20.52 -9.86
CA GLU A 49 -8.66 -21.25 -8.77
C GLU A 49 -8.50 -20.43 -7.47
N GLY A 50 -8.87 -19.14 -7.48
CA GLY A 50 -8.62 -18.20 -6.38
C GLY A 50 -9.85 -17.41 -5.92
N SER A 51 -9.60 -16.41 -5.08
CA SER A 51 -10.64 -15.46 -4.66
C SER A 51 -11.03 -14.56 -5.84
N ASP A 52 -12.33 -14.36 -6.02
CA ASP A 52 -12.89 -13.46 -7.03
C ASP A 52 -12.76 -11.97 -6.66
N SER A 53 -12.49 -11.71 -5.38
CA SER A 53 -12.38 -10.39 -4.77
C SER A 53 -11.36 -10.40 -3.61
N PHE A 54 -10.70 -9.27 -3.40
CA PHE A 54 -9.74 -9.07 -2.31
C PHE A 54 -10.04 -7.76 -1.59
N ASP A 55 -10.39 -7.88 -0.32
CA ASP A 55 -10.65 -6.74 0.56
C ASP A 55 -9.53 -6.61 1.59
N PHE A 56 -8.79 -5.50 1.53
CA PHE A 56 -7.72 -5.18 2.46
C PHE A 56 -7.59 -3.66 2.65
N THR A 57 -6.85 -3.27 3.68
CA THR A 57 -6.63 -1.85 4.00
C THR A 57 -5.23 -1.42 3.61
N VAL A 58 -5.05 -0.14 3.32
CA VAL A 58 -3.74 0.49 3.16
C VAL A 58 -3.62 1.59 4.19
N THR A 59 -2.52 1.57 4.94
CA THR A 59 -2.21 2.60 5.94
C THR A 59 -1.06 3.46 5.42
N ALA A 60 -1.25 4.78 5.48
CA ALA A 60 -0.21 5.77 5.25
C ALA A 60 0.15 6.41 6.60
N THR A 61 1.43 6.42 6.95
CA THR A 61 1.93 7.00 8.21
C THR A 61 2.96 8.07 7.91
N ASP A 62 2.72 9.28 8.41
CA ASP A 62 3.65 10.39 8.38
C ASP A 62 4.53 10.40 9.64
N GLY A 63 5.76 10.92 9.52
CA GLY A 63 6.82 10.84 10.53
C GLY A 63 6.80 11.92 11.59
#